data_AF-A0A6A4FG09-F1
#
_entry.id   AF-A0A6A4FG09-F1
#
_cell.length_a   1.000
_cell.length_b   1.000
_cell.length_c   1.000
_cell.angle_alpha   90.00
_cell.angle_beta   90.00
_cell.angle_gamma   90.00
#
_symmetry.space_group_name_H-M   'P 1'
#
loop_
_entity.id
_entity.type
_entity.pdbx_description
1 polymer ?
#
loop_
_entity_poly.entity_id
_entity_poly.type
_entity_poly.pdbx_seq_one_letter_code
_entity_poly.pdbx_strand_id
1 'polypeptide(L)' 'MTGANVILIIGFAISNAAENGDDWNWFLSKTSEALPCISNLADLFFMSDRDKGITPSVRRVPVGAPFSMCGTHQTECD' A
#
# COMPACT_ATOMS: atom_id res chain seq x y z
N MET A 1 -22.10 15.70 -4.98
CA MET A 1 -21.84 14.89 -3.78
C MET A 1 -20.81 15.64 -2.94
N THR A 2 -21.21 16.23 -1.82
CA THR A 2 -20.27 16.80 -0.84
C THR A 2 -19.88 15.72 0.15
N GLY A 3 -19.26 14.64 -0.35
CA GLY A 3 -18.67 13.63 0.52
C GLY A 3 -17.44 14.25 1.17
N ALA A 4 -17.43 14.38 2.49
CA ALA A 4 -16.20 14.71 3.19
C ALA A 4 -15.23 13.54 2.96
N ASN A 5 -14.20 13.75 2.14
CA ASN A 5 -13.13 12.78 2.01
C ASN A 5 -12.41 12.73 3.36
N VAL A 6 -12.54 11.61 4.06
CA VAL A 6 -11.85 11.40 5.34
C VAL A 6 -10.58 10.63 5.06
N ILE A 7 -9.44 11.21 5.43
CA ILE A 7 -8.14 10.54 5.39
C ILE A 7 -7.91 9.92 6.76
N LEU A 8 -7.73 8.59 6.79
CA LEU A 8 -7.47 7.84 8.01
C LEU A 8 -6.14 7.11 7.89
N ILE A 9 -5.34 7.15 8.96
CA ILE A 9 -4.15 6.31 9.08
C ILE A 9 -4.63 4.92 9.50
N ILE A 10 -4.42 3.93 8.64
CA ILE A 10 -4.88 2.55 8.86
C ILE A 10 -3.83 1.64 9.53
N GLY A 11 -2.57 2.08 9.56
CA GLY A 11 -1.47 1.32 10.16
C GLY A 11 -0.12 1.99 9.96
N PHE A 12 0.88 1.53 10.72
CA PHE A 12 2.27 1.89 10.54
C PHE A 12 3.15 0.64 10.70
N ALA A 13 4.29 0.62 10.02
CA ALA A 13 5.31 -0.40 10.17
C ALA A 13 6.67 0.26 10.35
N ILE A 14 7.52 -0.36 11.17
CA ILE A 14 8.93 -0.02 11.29
C ILE A 14 9.67 -1.13 10.56
N SER A 15 10.18 -0.80 9.38
CA SER A 15 10.96 -1.71 8.55
C SER A 15 12.45 -1.59 8.86
N ASN A 16 13.20 -2.58 8.41
CA ASN A 16 14.65 -2.49 8.36
C ASN A 16 15.02 -1.43 7.30
N ALA A 17 16.22 -0.83 7.37
CA ALA A 17 16.63 0.25 6.45
C ALA A 17 16.49 -0.06 4.95
N ALA A 18 16.36 -1.33 4.58
CA ALA A 18 16.20 -1.79 3.21
C ALA A 18 14.76 -1.72 2.66
N GLU A 19 13.71 -1.68 3.51
CA GLU A 19 12.29 -1.72 3.09
C GLU A 19 12.04 -2.78 2.00
N ASN A 20 12.29 -4.06 2.30
CA ASN A 20 12.27 -5.10 1.28
C ASN A 20 10.87 -5.69 1.05
N GLY A 21 10.74 -6.58 0.07
CA GLY A 21 9.46 -7.23 -0.24
C GLY A 21 8.88 -8.07 0.91
N ASP A 22 9.71 -8.60 1.82
CA ASP A 22 9.21 -9.38 2.95
C ASP A 22 8.53 -8.49 4.00
N ASP A 23 9.12 -7.32 4.28
CA ASP A 23 8.52 -6.31 5.17
C ASP A 23 7.14 -5.85 4.62
N TRP A 24 7.06 -5.60 3.31
CA TRP A 24 5.81 -5.23 2.64
C TRP A 24 4.79 -6.37 2.62
N ASN A 25 5.21 -7.60 2.33
CA ASN A 25 4.34 -8.77 2.36
C ASN A 25 3.73 -8.97 3.75
N TRP A 26 4.54 -8.84 4.80
CA TRP A 26 4.09 -8.94 6.18
C TRP A 26 3.08 -7.82 6.50
N PHE A 27 3.41 -6.57 6.19
CA PHE A 27 2.54 -5.43 6.51
C PHE A 27 1.19 -5.51 5.80
N LEU A 28 1.17 -5.82 4.50
CA LEU A 28 -0.07 -5.98 3.74
C LEU A 28 -0.90 -7.16 4.27
N SER A 29 -0.26 -8.25 4.68
CA SER A 29 -0.96 -9.41 5.26
C SER A 29 -1.61 -9.03 6.59
N LYS A 30 -0.88 -8.33 7.48
CA LYS A 30 -1.42 -7.85 8.76
C LYS A 30 -2.54 -6.83 8.58
N THR A 31 -2.42 -5.97 7.57
CA THR A 31 -3.48 -5.01 7.22
C THR A 31 -4.74 -5.74 6.75
N SER A 32 -4.61 -6.79 5.93
CA SER A 32 -5.74 -7.62 5.50
C SER A 32 -6.44 -8.31 6.67
N GLU A 33 -5.67 -8.85 7.61
CA GLU A 33 -6.20 -9.50 8.81
C GLU A 33 -6.94 -8.51 9.73
N ALA A 34 -6.41 -7.29 9.87
CA ALA A 34 -6.93 -6.25 10.76
C ALA A 34 -8.14 -5.48 10.19
N LEU A 35 -8.36 -5.54 8.88
CA LEU A 35 -9.45 -4.84 8.19
C LEU A 35 -10.47 -5.82 7.59
N PRO A 36 -11.18 -6.62 8.41
CA PRO A 36 -12.14 -7.61 7.91
C PRO A 36 -13.36 -6.99 7.20
N CYS A 37 -13.60 -5.69 7.40
CA CYS A 37 -14.62 -4.94 6.68
C CYS A 37 -14.25 -4.66 5.22
N ILE A 38 -12.97 -4.77 4.86
CA ILE A 38 -12.50 -4.74 3.48
C ILE A 38 -12.40 -6.21 3.05
N SER A 39 -13.52 -6.74 2.56
CA SER A 39 -13.68 -8.16 2.21
C SER A 39 -12.66 -8.68 1.20
N ASN A 40 -12.07 -7.78 0.41
CA ASN A 40 -11.00 -8.10 -0.50
C ASN A 40 -10.07 -6.89 -0.70
N LEU A 41 -8.82 -6.99 -0.26
CA LEU A 41 -7.84 -5.94 -0.53
C LEU A 41 -7.61 -5.72 -2.04
N ALA A 42 -7.98 -6.67 -2.91
CA ALA A 42 -7.92 -6.48 -4.36
C ALA A 42 -8.91 -5.42 -4.89
N ASP A 43 -9.92 -5.05 -4.10
CA ASP A 43 -10.85 -3.97 -4.43
C ASP A 43 -10.26 -2.57 -4.16
N LEU A 44 -9.09 -2.51 -3.52
CA LEU A 44 -8.40 -1.27 -3.19
C LEU A 44 -7.40 -0.88 -4.29
N PHE A 45 -7.18 0.43 -4.41
CA PHE A 45 -6.10 0.99 -5.19
C PHE A 45 -4.89 1.29 -4.30
N PHE A 46 -3.73 0.76 -4.66
CA PHE A 46 -2.48 1.01 -3.94
C PHE A 46 -1.64 2.05 -4.65
N MET A 47 -1.04 2.95 -3.88
CA MET A 47 -0.16 4.00 -4.38
C MET A 47 1.05 4.14 -3.47
N SER A 48 2.26 4.20 -4.03
CA SER A 48 3.48 4.46 -3.28
C SER A 48 4.49 5.25 -4.11
N ASP A 49 5.30 6.06 -3.43
CA ASP A 49 6.42 6.82 -3.96
C ASP A 49 7.64 5.96 -4.32
N ARG A 50 7.71 4.72 -3.83
CA ARG A 50 8.85 3.82 -4.00
C ARG A 50 8.45 2.51 -4.64
N ASP A 51 9.31 1.98 -5.51
CA ASP A 51 9.22 0.62 -6.04
C ASP A 51 10.23 -0.33 -5.36
N LYS A 52 10.51 -0.13 -4.06
CA LYS A 52 11.40 -1.01 -3.29
C LYS A 52 10.63 -2.22 -2.78
N GLY A 53 10.17 -3.08 -3.67
CA GLY A 53 9.50 -4.33 -3.29
C GLY A 53 8.00 -4.21 -2.96
N ILE A 54 7.44 -3.01 -2.82
CA ILE A 54 6.00 -2.86 -2.60
C ILE A 54 5.17 -3.32 -3.81
N THR A 55 5.59 -3.00 -5.04
CA THR A 55 4.88 -3.44 -6.26
C THR A 55 4.75 -4.96 -6.35
N PRO A 56 5.84 -5.76 -6.22
CA PRO A 56 5.69 -7.21 -6.21
C PRO A 56 4.90 -7.73 -4.99
N SER A 57 4.94 -7.05 -3.84
CA SER A 57 4.14 -7.42 -2.66
C SER A 57 2.64 -7.18 -2.85
N VAL A 58 2.24 -6.06 -3.46
CA VAL A 58 0.85 -5.77 -3.83
C VAL A 58 0.34 -6.80 -4.84
N ARG A 59 1.17 -7.26 -5.78
CA ARG A 59 0.77 -8.34 -6.71
C ARG A 59 0.60 -9.70 -6.02
N ARG A 60 1.23 -9.91 -4.86
CA ARG A 60 1.25 -11.19 -4.14
C ARG A 60 0.18 -11.29 -3.07
N VAL A 61 0.01 -10.26 -2.24
CA VAL A 61 -0.88 -10.31 -1.07
C VAL A 61 -2.31 -9.93 -1.48
N PRO A 62 -2.58 -8.70 -1.94
CA PRO A 62 -3.85 -8.36 -2.56
C PRO A 62 -3.84 -8.72 -4.06
N VAL A 63 -3.88 -10.03 -4.37
CA VAL A 63 -3.79 -10.53 -5.75
C VAL A 63 -4.82 -9.84 -6.65
N GLY A 64 -4.33 -9.12 -7.66
CA GLY A 64 -5.17 -8.40 -8.63
C GLY A 64 -5.44 -6.94 -8.29
N ALA A 65 -4.96 -6.42 -7.16
CA ALA A 65 -5.11 -5.02 -6.82
C ALA A 65 -4.35 -4.11 -7.82
N PRO A 66 -4.97 -3.02 -8.30
CA PRO A 66 -4.26 -2.01 -9.07
C PRO A 66 -3.22 -1.28 -8.22
N PHE A 67 -2.06 -1.01 -8.82
CA PHE A 67 -0.96 -0.25 -8.21
C PHE A 67 -0.50 0.88 -9.14
N SER A 68 -0.17 2.03 -8.57
CA SER A 68 0.50 3.13 -9.28
C SER A 68 1.58 3.79 -8.44
N MET A 69 2.55 4.40 -9.12
CA MET A 69 3.48 5.32 -8.47
C MET A 69 2.76 6.58 -8.00
N CYS A 70 3.15 7.11 -6.84
CA CYS A 70 2.67 8.37 -6.30
C CYS A 70 3.33 9.54 -7.03
N GLY A 71 2.55 10.34 -7.76
CA GLY A 71 3.05 11.46 -8.58
C GLY A 71 3.62 12.63 -7.79
N THR A 72 3.34 12.75 -6.49
CA THR A 72 3.79 13.88 -5.66
C THR A 72 5.31 13.90 -5.45
N HIS A 73 6.00 12.77 -5.63
CA HIS A 73 7.46 12.66 -5.52
C HIS A 73 8.15 12.59 -6.89
N GLN A 74 7.40 12.69 -7.99
CA GLN A 74 7.98 12.71 -9.34
C GLN A 74 8.62 14.07 -9.69
N THR A 75 8.31 15.11 -8.92
CA THR A 75 8.79 16.48 -9.09
C THR A 75 10.04 16.86 -8.27
N GLU A 76 10.59 15.94 -7.46
CA GLU A 76 11.82 16.22 -6.67
C GLU A 76 13.11 15.66 -7.30
N CYS A 77 13.01 15.09 -8.51
CA CYS A 77 14.13 14.50 -9.25
C CYS A 77 14.34 15.14 -10.64
N ASP A 78 13.99 16.43 -10.78
CA ASP A 78 14.44 17.29 -11.90
C ASP A 78 15.40 18.38 -11.39
#